data_AF-A0A7X7HD34-F1
#
_entry.id   AF-A0A7X7HD34-F1
#
_cell.length_a   1.000
_cell.length_b   1.000
_cell.length_c   1.000
_cell.angle_alpha   90.00
_cell.angle_beta   90.00
_cell.angle_gamma   90.00
#
_symmetry.space_group_name_H-M   'P 1'
#
loop_
_entity.id
_entity.type
_entity.pdbx_description
1 polymer ?
#
loop_
_entity_poly.entity_id
_entity_poly.type
_entity_poly.pdbx_seq_one_letter_code
_entity_poly.pdbx_strand_id
1 'polypeptide(L)'
;MEKLVLTVLGHERPGLIAALSEAVADHGGNWMESQLNVLAGSVAGIVVVEVPRLQGADFREALVELRERVGLTVTTELAPEVGEDEGEVRSVHVVGQDRPGIMSEISSALASWGVTITNLVTFSEETPMADGTVFTAALLITIPPEVDENDVQAVIEGLSGDLMVEFDELDDLADLDDEDGPEDLSSLMREMLNGLGFHDGVDNEFGGGEEDEWDGEDAGAVEGSAAAVEGRASEGEGGGDPARP
;
A
#
# COMPACT_ATOMS: atom_id res chain seq x y z
N MET A 1 -18.03 -1.48 -22.74
CA MET A 1 -17.04 -1.49 -21.65
C MET A 1 -17.77 -1.70 -20.33
N GLU A 2 -17.09 -2.27 -19.34
CA GLU A 2 -17.54 -2.38 -17.94
C GLU A 2 -16.41 -1.94 -17.00
N LYS A 3 -16.74 -1.14 -15.98
CA LYS A 3 -15.79 -0.68 -14.95
C LYS A 3 -15.80 -1.71 -13.81
N LEU A 4 -14.64 -2.26 -13.49
CA LEU A 4 -14.44 -3.25 -12.44
C LEU A 4 -13.53 -2.67 -11.36
N VAL A 5 -13.86 -2.97 -10.11
CA VAL A 5 -13.02 -2.73 -8.94
C VAL A 5 -12.33 -4.06 -8.61
N LEU A 6 -11.01 -4.04 -8.59
CA LEU A 6 -10.15 -5.15 -8.25
C LEU A 6 -9.58 -4.91 -6.85
N THR A 7 -9.82 -5.82 -5.92
CA THR A 7 -9.10 -5.84 -4.63
C THR A 7 -7.91 -6.78 -4.78
N VAL A 8 -6.72 -6.24 -4.55
CA VAL A 8 -5.45 -6.94 -4.74
C VAL A 8 -4.85 -7.25 -3.38
N LEU A 9 -4.39 -8.49 -3.18
CA LEU A 9 -3.68 -8.93 -1.99
C LEU A 9 -2.57 -9.91 -2.36
N GLY A 10 -1.34 -9.68 -1.91
CA GLY A 10 -0.21 -10.57 -2.15
C GLY A 10 0.99 -10.29 -1.24
N HIS A 11 2.06 -11.06 -1.41
CA HIS A 11 3.35 -10.79 -0.77
C HIS A 11 4.23 -9.95 -1.68
N GLU A 12 4.90 -8.93 -1.15
CA GLU A 12 5.78 -8.05 -1.92
C GLU A 12 6.83 -8.87 -2.67
N ARG A 13 6.82 -8.71 -4.00
CA ARG A 13 7.77 -9.30 -4.93
C ARG A 13 7.87 -8.43 -6.19
N PRO A 14 9.06 -8.36 -6.81
CA PRO A 14 9.21 -7.73 -8.11
C PRO A 14 8.26 -8.31 -9.16
N GLY A 15 7.59 -7.44 -9.91
CA GLY A 15 6.76 -7.83 -11.04
C GLY A 15 5.30 -8.20 -10.73
N LEU A 16 4.83 -8.07 -9.47
CA LEU A 16 3.41 -8.30 -9.15
C LEU A 16 2.47 -7.37 -9.94
N ILE A 17 2.76 -6.07 -9.91
CA ILE A 17 1.95 -5.07 -10.61
C ILE A 17 2.08 -5.24 -12.12
N ALA A 18 3.26 -5.61 -12.61
CA ALA A 18 3.48 -5.92 -14.02
C ALA A 18 2.61 -7.11 -14.47
N ALA A 19 2.57 -8.20 -13.70
CA ALA A 19 1.74 -9.36 -14.04
C ALA A 19 0.24 -9.03 -14.05
N LEU A 20 -0.22 -8.18 -13.12
CA LEU A 20 -1.62 -7.72 -13.11
C LEU A 20 -1.92 -6.79 -14.30
N SER A 21 -1.05 -5.83 -14.60
CA SER A 21 -1.27 -4.90 -15.70
C SER A 21 -1.19 -5.60 -17.07
N GLU A 22 -0.32 -6.59 -17.23
CA GLU A 22 -0.29 -7.48 -18.40
C GLU A 22 -1.62 -8.22 -18.56
N ALA A 23 -2.14 -8.83 -17.48
CA ALA A 23 -3.42 -9.53 -17.54
C ALA A 23 -4.57 -8.59 -17.95
N VAL A 24 -4.57 -7.34 -17.48
CA VAL A 24 -5.56 -6.32 -17.89
C VAL A 24 -5.40 -5.99 -19.37
N ALA A 25 -4.18 -5.74 -19.84
CA ALA A 25 -3.89 -5.38 -21.23
C ALA A 25 -4.22 -6.51 -22.22
N ASP A 26 -3.87 -7.76 -21.88
CA ASP A 26 -4.14 -8.94 -22.70
C ASP A 26 -5.64 -9.16 -22.91
N HIS A 27 -6.46 -8.72 -21.95
CA HIS A 27 -7.92 -8.78 -22.03
C HIS A 27 -8.55 -7.49 -22.57
N GLY A 28 -7.75 -6.65 -23.24
CA GLY A 28 -8.18 -5.39 -23.85
C GLY A 28 -8.74 -4.38 -22.84
N GLY A 29 -8.36 -4.53 -21.57
CA GLY A 29 -8.74 -3.62 -20.50
C GLY A 29 -7.84 -2.39 -20.42
N ASN A 30 -8.38 -1.33 -19.82
CA ASN A 30 -7.66 -0.10 -19.52
C ASN A 30 -7.51 0.05 -18.00
N TRP A 31 -6.32 0.41 -17.54
CA TRP A 31 -6.08 0.79 -16.15
C TRP A 31 -6.56 2.23 -15.94
N MET A 32 -7.45 2.45 -14.97
CA MET A 32 -8.07 3.76 -14.76
C MET A 32 -7.42 4.49 -13.58
N GLU A 33 -7.56 3.91 -12.39
CA GLU A 33 -7.15 4.50 -11.11
C GLU A 33 -6.73 3.36 -10.16
N SER A 34 -5.81 3.62 -9.24
CA SER A 34 -5.39 2.61 -8.27
C SER A 34 -4.78 3.22 -7.03
N GLN A 35 -5.06 2.60 -5.89
CA GLN A 35 -4.37 2.86 -4.63
C GLN A 35 -3.81 1.53 -4.12
N LEU A 36 -2.48 1.40 -4.14
CA LEU A 36 -1.77 0.19 -3.76
C LEU A 36 -0.72 0.56 -2.72
N ASN A 37 -0.69 -0.19 -1.61
CA ASN A 37 0.27 0.01 -0.54
C ASN A 37 1.02 -1.28 -0.23
N VAL A 38 2.30 -1.11 0.13
CA VAL A 38 3.11 -2.18 0.72
C VAL A 38 3.15 -1.96 2.22
N LEU A 39 2.70 -2.94 2.99
CA LEU A 39 2.76 -2.91 4.44
C LEU A 39 3.20 -4.27 4.97
N ALA A 40 4.22 -4.27 5.82
CA ALA A 40 4.79 -5.47 6.44
C ALA A 40 5.09 -6.60 5.43
N GLY A 41 5.71 -6.25 4.29
CA GLY A 41 6.06 -7.21 3.22
C GLY A 41 4.85 -7.78 2.46
N SER A 42 3.67 -7.18 2.62
CA SER A 42 2.45 -7.54 1.89
C SER A 42 2.01 -6.37 1.02
N VAL A 43 1.54 -6.68 -0.19
CA VAL A 43 0.91 -5.72 -1.10
C VAL A 43 -0.60 -5.84 -0.93
N ALA A 44 -1.27 -4.72 -0.71
CA ALA A 44 -2.72 -4.65 -0.69
C ALA A 44 -3.23 -3.36 -1.35
N GLY A 45 -4.39 -3.43 -1.99
CA GLY A 45 -5.04 -2.22 -2.47
C GLY A 45 -6.17 -2.44 -3.45
N ILE A 46 -6.62 -1.35 -4.04
CA ILE A 46 -7.74 -1.30 -4.98
C ILE A 46 -7.24 -0.81 -6.32
N VAL A 47 -7.65 -1.48 -7.39
CA VAL A 47 -7.39 -1.08 -8.77
C VAL A 47 -8.70 -1.03 -9.51
N VAL A 48 -8.91 0.03 -10.26
CA VAL A 48 -10.08 0.18 -11.11
C VAL A 48 -9.64 0.02 -12.55
N VAL A 49 -10.33 -0.88 -13.24
CA VAL A 49 -10.06 -1.17 -14.65
C VAL A 49 -11.34 -1.09 -15.46
N GLU A 50 -11.20 -0.71 -16.72
CA GLU A 50 -12.29 -0.80 -17.69
C GLU A 50 -12.02 -1.94 -18.66
N VAL A 51 -12.90 -2.93 -18.73
CA VAL A 51 -12.69 -4.15 -19.54
C VAL A 51 -13.85 -4.33 -20.53
N PRO A 52 -13.63 -4.89 -21.74
CA PRO A 52 -14.72 -5.24 -22.62
C PRO A 52 -15.61 -6.32 -21.98
N ARG A 53 -16.93 -6.10 -21.94
CA ARG A 53 -17.92 -7.03 -21.34
C ARG A 53 -17.83 -8.47 -21.87
N LEU A 54 -17.39 -8.64 -23.12
CA LEU A 54 -17.21 -9.96 -23.73
C LEU A 54 -16.04 -10.74 -23.11
N GLN A 55 -15.05 -10.06 -22.53
CA GLN A 55 -13.87 -10.68 -21.90
C GLN A 55 -14.04 -10.93 -20.41
N GLY A 56 -15.18 -10.57 -19.81
CA GLY A 56 -15.33 -10.59 -18.35
C GLY A 56 -15.17 -11.97 -17.71
N ALA A 57 -15.50 -13.06 -18.39
CA ALA A 57 -15.29 -14.42 -17.87
C ALA A 57 -13.81 -14.84 -17.95
N ASP A 58 -13.23 -14.72 -19.15
CA ASP A 58 -11.83 -15.07 -19.42
C ASP A 58 -10.86 -14.24 -18.57
N PHE A 59 -11.14 -12.94 -18.40
CA PHE A 59 -10.36 -12.06 -17.53
C PHE A 59 -10.38 -12.53 -16.06
N ARG A 60 -11.54 -12.94 -15.55
CA ARG A 60 -11.63 -13.47 -14.17
C ARG A 60 -10.87 -14.78 -14.00
N GLU A 61 -10.83 -15.62 -15.03
CA GLU A 61 -10.02 -16.84 -15.03
C GLU A 61 -8.52 -16.51 -15.01
N ALA A 62 -8.07 -15.56 -15.83
CA ALA A 62 -6.68 -15.10 -15.82
C ALA A 62 -6.26 -14.52 -14.46
N LEU A 63 -7.14 -13.82 -13.75
CA LEU A 63 -6.88 -13.33 -12.39
C LEU A 63 -6.73 -14.47 -11.38
N VAL A 64 -7.43 -15.60 -11.56
CA VAL A 64 -7.23 -16.80 -10.72
C VAL A 64 -5.86 -17.42 -11.00
N GLU A 65 -5.42 -17.46 -12.26
CA GLU A 65 -4.08 -17.97 -12.62
C GLU A 65 -2.94 -17.14 -12.03
N LEU A 66 -3.12 -15.82 -11.87
CA LEU A 66 -2.13 -14.95 -11.21
C LEU A 66 -1.85 -15.38 -9.77
N ARG A 67 -2.87 -15.91 -9.07
CA ARG A 67 -2.68 -16.45 -7.71
C ARG A 67 -1.71 -17.62 -7.71
N GLU A 68 -1.80 -18.51 -8.68
CA GLU A 68 -0.95 -19.70 -8.77
C GLU A 68 0.46 -19.35 -9.24
N ARG A 69 0.58 -18.45 -10.20
CA ARG A 69 1.86 -18.06 -10.81
C ARG A 69 2.70 -17.15 -9.91
N VAL A 70 2.06 -16.11 -9.36
CA VAL A 70 2.74 -15.00 -8.67
C VAL A 70 2.15 -14.72 -7.29
N GLY A 71 1.33 -15.61 -6.74
CA GLY A 71 0.81 -15.48 -5.37
C GLY A 71 -0.09 -14.27 -5.14
N LEU A 72 -0.63 -13.68 -6.23
CA LEU A 72 -1.48 -12.50 -6.18
C LEU A 72 -2.95 -12.93 -6.14
N THR A 73 -3.62 -12.64 -5.04
CA THR A 73 -5.07 -12.85 -4.93
C THR A 73 -5.77 -11.58 -5.39
N VAL A 74 -6.64 -11.72 -6.39
CA VAL A 74 -7.44 -10.60 -6.91
C VAL A 74 -8.92 -10.98 -6.85
N THR A 75 -9.73 -10.16 -6.20
CA THR A 75 -11.19 -10.25 -6.25
C THR A 75 -11.75 -9.13 -7.10
N THR A 76 -12.86 -9.40 -7.80
CA THR A 76 -13.44 -8.44 -8.76
C THR A 76 -14.88 -8.15 -8.43
N GLU A 77 -15.26 -6.87 -8.46
CA GLU A 77 -16.62 -6.39 -8.32
C GLU A 77 -16.94 -5.38 -9.42
N LEU A 78 -18.23 -5.20 -9.75
CA LEU A 78 -18.63 -4.11 -10.62
C LEU A 78 -18.45 -2.80 -9.86
N ALA A 79 -17.85 -1.80 -10.51
CA ALA A 79 -17.72 -0.49 -9.89
C ALA A 79 -19.11 0.08 -9.60
N PRO A 80 -19.37 0.52 -8.34
CA PRO A 80 -20.60 1.23 -8.05
C PRO A 80 -20.63 2.55 -8.83
N GLU A 81 -21.84 3.05 -9.12
CA GLU A 81 -21.99 4.45 -9.48
C GLU A 81 -21.68 5.27 -8.23
N VAL A 82 -20.51 5.88 -8.20
CA VAL A 82 -20.08 6.77 -7.11
C VAL A 82 -20.78 8.10 -7.33
N GLY A 83 -21.58 8.53 -6.34
CA GLY A 83 -22.09 9.91 -6.29
C GLY A 83 -20.96 10.86 -5.92
N GLU A 84 -21.08 12.13 -6.29
CA GLU A 84 -20.17 13.16 -5.79
C GLU A 84 -20.35 13.24 -4.26
N ASP A 85 -19.28 12.96 -3.51
CA ASP A 85 -19.29 13.16 -2.06
C ASP A 85 -19.41 14.67 -1.81
N GLU A 86 -20.59 15.10 -1.36
CA GLU A 86 -20.81 16.48 -0.95
C GLU A 86 -20.11 16.71 0.40
N GLY A 87 -18.98 17.39 0.37
CA GLY A 87 -18.22 17.68 1.58
C GLY A 87 -16.86 18.30 1.28
N GLU A 88 -16.25 18.81 2.34
CA GLU A 88 -14.94 19.44 2.27
C GLU A 88 -13.87 18.46 2.71
N VAL A 89 -12.87 18.21 1.86
CA VAL A 89 -11.74 17.34 2.16
C VAL A 89 -10.75 18.08 3.06
N ARG A 90 -10.21 17.39 4.06
CA ARG A 90 -9.18 17.90 4.97
C ARG A 90 -8.11 16.86 5.27
N SER A 91 -6.88 17.34 5.37
CA SER A 91 -5.76 16.58 5.96
C SER A 91 -5.75 16.83 7.46
N VAL A 92 -5.65 15.74 8.23
CA VAL A 92 -5.62 15.79 9.69
C VAL A 92 -4.48 14.92 10.20
N HIS A 93 -3.64 15.52 11.01
CA HIS A 93 -2.56 14.86 11.71
C HIS A 93 -2.88 14.76 13.20
N VAL A 94 -2.79 13.54 13.75
CA VAL A 94 -3.10 13.25 15.15
C VAL A 94 -1.89 12.60 15.80
N VAL A 95 -1.41 13.19 16.89
CA VAL A 95 -0.28 12.69 17.68
C VAL A 95 -0.69 12.56 19.14
N GLY A 96 -0.31 11.47 19.79
CA GLY A 96 -0.50 11.33 21.23
C GLY A 96 0.14 10.08 21.83
N GLN A 97 -0.09 9.84 23.11
CA GLN A 97 0.39 8.61 23.76
C GLN A 97 -0.37 7.39 23.25
N ASP A 98 0.37 6.35 22.85
CA ASP A 98 -0.24 5.12 22.35
C ASP A 98 -0.97 4.37 23.46
N ARG A 99 -2.16 3.85 23.12
CA ARG A 99 -2.96 3.03 24.01
C ARG A 99 -3.95 2.15 23.27
N PRO A 100 -4.31 0.99 23.85
CA PRO A 100 -5.37 0.15 23.31
C PRO A 100 -6.67 0.95 23.13
N GLY A 101 -7.23 0.88 21.93
CA GLY A 101 -8.51 1.51 21.59
C GLY A 101 -8.43 2.93 21.02
N ILE A 102 -7.24 3.55 20.93
CA ILE A 102 -7.09 4.92 20.40
C ILE A 102 -7.74 5.10 19.02
N MET A 103 -7.45 4.22 18.06
CA MET A 103 -8.05 4.29 16.72
C MET A 103 -9.56 4.03 16.73
N SER A 104 -10.04 3.18 17.65
CA SER A 104 -11.48 2.92 17.80
C SER A 104 -12.21 4.17 18.28
N GLU A 105 -11.62 4.94 19.18
CA GLU A 105 -12.22 6.17 19.71
C GLU A 105 -12.20 7.28 18.67
N ILE A 106 -11.07 7.49 17.98
CA ILE A 106 -10.94 8.48 16.90
C ILE A 106 -11.93 8.20 15.77
N SER A 107 -11.93 6.97 15.24
CA SER A 107 -12.84 6.60 14.14
C SER A 107 -14.32 6.68 14.55
N SER A 108 -14.66 6.30 15.79
CA SER A 108 -16.04 6.40 16.28
C SER A 108 -16.48 7.85 16.48
N ALA A 109 -15.57 8.72 16.93
CA ALA A 109 -15.84 10.14 17.08
C ALA A 109 -16.14 10.77 15.73
N LEU A 110 -15.27 10.57 14.74
CA LEU A 110 -15.48 11.05 13.36
C LEU A 110 -16.80 10.52 12.76
N ALA A 111 -17.04 9.21 12.87
CA ALA A 111 -18.26 8.59 12.34
C ALA A 111 -19.54 9.13 12.98
N SER A 112 -19.50 9.53 14.27
CA SER A 112 -20.67 10.09 14.95
C SER A 112 -21.11 11.46 14.42
N TRP A 113 -20.22 12.16 13.70
CA TRP A 113 -20.48 13.42 13.02
C TRP A 113 -20.71 13.25 11.52
N GLY A 114 -20.74 12.01 11.01
CA GLY A 114 -20.86 11.73 9.58
C GLY A 114 -19.60 12.06 8.78
N VAL A 115 -18.47 12.28 9.45
CA VAL A 115 -17.18 12.50 8.80
C VAL A 115 -16.65 11.16 8.27
N THR A 116 -16.30 11.14 6.99
CA THR A 116 -15.76 9.94 6.32
C THR A 116 -14.25 10.00 6.33
N ILE A 117 -13.59 8.88 6.66
CA ILE A 117 -12.14 8.72 6.48
C ILE A 117 -11.90 8.13 5.11
N THR A 118 -11.29 8.91 4.22
CA THR A 118 -10.99 8.52 2.84
C THR A 118 -9.60 7.91 2.73
N ASN A 119 -8.66 8.35 3.58
CA ASN A 119 -7.32 7.77 3.68
C ASN A 119 -6.86 7.77 5.14
N LEU A 120 -6.08 6.76 5.52
CA LEU A 120 -5.57 6.59 6.87
C LEU A 120 -4.21 5.92 6.84
N VAL A 121 -3.22 6.60 7.41
CA VAL A 121 -1.91 6.04 7.73
C VAL A 121 -1.69 6.18 9.23
N THR A 122 -1.21 5.11 9.87
CA THR A 122 -0.91 5.11 11.30
C THR A 122 0.41 4.42 11.56
N PHE A 123 1.15 4.88 12.57
CA PHE A 123 2.29 4.17 13.11
C PHE A 123 2.45 4.43 14.60
N SER A 124 3.29 3.63 15.25
CA SER A 124 3.58 3.77 16.67
C SER A 124 5.04 3.46 16.92
N GLU A 125 5.73 4.35 17.62
CA GLU A 125 7.16 4.22 17.88
C GLU A 125 7.55 4.72 19.28
N GLU A 126 8.61 4.16 19.83
CA GLU A 126 9.23 4.69 21.05
C GLU A 126 10.12 5.86 20.66
N THR A 127 9.78 7.07 21.10
CA THR A 127 10.62 8.25 20.84
C THR A 127 11.53 8.52 22.06
N PRO A 128 12.80 8.93 21.87
CA PRO A 128 13.73 9.16 23.00
C PRO A 128 13.27 10.24 23.99
N MET A 129 12.34 11.09 23.55
CA MET A 129 11.82 12.24 24.29
C MET A 129 10.48 11.94 25.00
N ALA A 130 9.80 10.85 24.65
CA ALA A 130 8.54 10.44 25.27
C ALA A 130 8.76 9.38 26.36
N ASP A 131 7.92 9.40 27.40
CA ASP A 131 7.86 8.34 28.42
C ASP A 131 6.94 7.21 27.93
N GLY A 132 7.30 6.58 26.81
CA GLY A 132 6.55 5.49 26.21
C GLY A 132 6.43 5.56 24.68
N THR A 133 5.50 4.79 24.14
CA THR A 133 5.19 4.74 22.71
C THR A 133 4.29 5.91 22.32
N VAL A 134 4.67 6.62 21.26
CA VAL A 134 3.87 7.66 20.63
C VAL A 134 3.08 7.03 19.49
N PHE A 135 1.78 7.31 19.46
CA PHE A 135 0.91 7.00 18.34
C PHE A 135 0.78 8.22 17.44
N THR A 136 0.87 7.97 16.14
CA THR A 136 0.72 9.00 15.12
C THR A 136 -0.21 8.50 14.02
N ALA A 137 -1.13 9.37 13.58
CA ALA A 137 -2.04 9.11 12.47
C ALA A 137 -2.12 10.30 11.53
N ALA A 138 -2.02 10.06 10.23
CA ALA A 138 -2.42 11.01 9.19
C ALA A 138 -3.68 10.50 8.51
N LEU A 139 -4.69 11.36 8.42
CA LEU A 139 -6.00 11.06 7.89
C LEU A 139 -6.35 12.04 6.78
N LEU A 140 -6.92 11.54 5.70
CA LEU A 140 -7.75 12.36 4.81
C LEU A 140 -9.19 12.11 5.16
N ILE A 141 -9.89 13.18 5.54
CA ILE A 141 -11.28 13.13 5.93
C ILE A 141 -12.14 13.98 5.00
N THR A 142 -13.39 13.59 4.81
CA THR A 142 -14.41 14.38 4.15
C THR A 142 -15.42 14.84 5.20
N ILE A 143 -15.50 16.15 5.40
CA ILE A 143 -16.39 16.80 6.37
C ILE A 143 -17.69 17.20 5.66
N PRO A 144 -18.86 16.73 6.14
CA PRO A 144 -20.16 17.14 5.60
C PRO A 144 -20.38 18.65 5.73
N PRO A 145 -21.14 19.29 4.83
CA PRO A 145 -21.35 20.74 4.84
C PRO A 145 -22.07 21.25 6.11
N GLU A 146 -22.71 20.38 6.88
CA GLU A 146 -23.36 20.72 8.15
C GLU A 146 -22.41 20.72 9.37
N VAL A 147 -21.15 20.30 9.20
CA VAL A 147 -20.19 20.13 10.29
C VAL A 147 -19.05 21.15 10.17
N ASP A 148 -18.74 21.81 11.29
CA ASP A 148 -17.60 22.74 11.37
C ASP A 148 -16.31 21.97 11.70
N GLU A 149 -15.23 22.31 11.00
CA GLU A 149 -13.90 21.73 11.22
C GLU A 149 -13.41 21.89 12.67
N ASN A 150 -13.67 23.05 13.29
CA ASN A 150 -13.25 23.32 14.66
C ASN A 150 -13.95 22.38 15.66
N ASP A 151 -15.21 22.00 15.37
CA ASP A 151 -15.94 21.03 16.19
C ASP A 151 -15.33 19.62 16.04
N VAL A 152 -14.92 19.23 14.82
CA VAL A 152 -14.22 17.97 14.57
C VAL A 152 -12.89 17.92 15.33
N GLN A 153 -12.09 19.00 15.26
CA GLN A 153 -10.84 19.13 15.99
C GLN A 153 -11.07 18.97 17.51
N ALA A 154 -11.98 19.77 18.06
CA ALA A 154 -12.27 19.77 19.50
C ALA A 154 -12.78 18.42 20.00
N VAL A 155 -13.53 17.69 19.17
CA VAL A 155 -14.02 16.36 19.50
C VAL A 155 -12.88 15.35 19.59
N ILE A 156 -11.92 15.36 18.66
CA ILE A 156 -10.78 14.44 18.68
C ILE A 156 -9.84 14.78 19.85
N GLU A 157 -9.52 16.07 20.06
CA GLU A 157 -8.71 16.52 21.21
C GLU A 157 -9.40 16.22 22.55
N GLY A 158 -10.74 16.24 22.57
CA GLY A 158 -11.54 15.92 23.74
C GLY A 158 -11.49 14.43 24.16
N LEU A 159 -11.00 13.53 23.30
CA LEU A 159 -10.91 12.10 23.61
C LEU A 159 -9.84 11.80 24.69
N SER A 160 -8.77 12.59 24.74
CA SER A 160 -7.72 12.47 25.75
C SER A 160 -6.91 13.76 25.85
N GLY A 161 -6.48 14.12 27.07
CA GLY A 161 -5.65 15.31 27.28
C GLY A 161 -4.25 15.25 26.67
N ASP A 162 -3.85 14.09 26.13
CA ASP A 162 -2.56 13.86 25.50
C ASP A 162 -2.64 13.76 23.95
N LEU A 163 -3.83 13.95 23.37
CA LEU A 163 -4.01 13.99 21.92
C LEU A 163 -3.86 15.42 21.42
N MET A 164 -2.99 15.59 20.43
CA MET A 164 -2.84 16.81 19.65
C MET A 164 -3.37 16.55 18.25
N VAL A 165 -4.13 17.50 17.73
CA VAL A 165 -4.73 17.43 16.40
C VAL A 165 -4.33 18.67 15.63
N GLU A 166 -3.82 18.47 14.43
CA GLU A 166 -3.42 19.51 13.51
C GLU A 166 -4.16 19.29 12.20
N PHE A 167 -4.76 20.35 11.67
CA PHE A 167 -5.36 20.37 10.34
C PHE A 167 -4.37 21.07 9.41
N ASP A 168 -3.99 20.42 8.32
CA ASP A 168 -3.15 21.05 7.31
C ASP A 168 -4.06 21.80 6.33
N GLU A 169 -3.71 23.07 6.02
CA GLU A 169 -4.38 23.81 4.95
C GLU A 169 -4.03 23.16 3.61
N LEU A 170 -5.02 22.59 2.90
CA LEU A 170 -4.82 21.99 1.58
C LEU A 170 -4.35 23.02 0.52
N ASP A 171 -4.47 24.31 0.79
CA ASP A 171 -4.04 25.41 -0.09
C ASP A 171 -2.50 25.64 -0.05
N ASP A 172 -1.79 25.26 1.02
CA ASP A 172 -0.31 25.33 1.06
C ASP A 172 0.35 24.27 0.15
N LEU A 173 -0.44 23.34 -0.42
CA LEU A 173 -0.01 22.28 -1.34
C LEU A 173 -0.22 22.65 -2.82
N ALA A 174 -0.86 23.80 -3.10
CA ALA A 174 -1.19 24.25 -4.46
C ALA A 174 -0.15 25.19 -5.09
N ASP A 175 0.94 25.52 -4.38
CA ASP A 175 1.99 26.44 -4.85
C ASP A 175 3.10 25.77 -5.70
N LEU A 176 2.80 24.63 -6.34
CA LEU A 176 3.63 24.05 -7.40
C LEU A 176 2.94 24.25 -8.76
N ASP A 177 3.37 25.29 -9.47
CA ASP A 177 3.03 25.67 -10.86
C ASP A 177 2.50 24.51 -11.75
N ASP A 178 1.18 24.39 -11.92
CA ASP A 178 0.50 23.95 -13.16
C ASP A 178 -1.02 24.29 -13.05
N GLU A 179 -1.67 24.63 -14.17
CA GLU A 179 -3.05 25.18 -14.26
C GLU A 179 -4.20 24.21 -13.87
N ASP A 180 -3.91 23.13 -13.15
CA ASP A 180 -4.87 22.24 -12.53
C ASP A 180 -4.40 22.09 -11.08
N GLY A 181 -5.24 22.50 -10.09
CA GLY A 181 -4.92 22.38 -8.65
C GLY A 181 -4.60 20.94 -8.24
N PRO A 182 -4.33 20.63 -6.96
CA PRO A 182 -3.96 19.26 -6.58
C PRO A 182 -5.16 18.30 -6.77
N GLU A 183 -5.34 17.77 -7.98
CA GLU A 183 -6.35 16.76 -8.32
C GLU A 183 -5.92 15.36 -7.85
N ASP A 184 -4.75 15.22 -7.23
CA ASP A 184 -4.17 13.92 -6.92
C ASP A 184 -4.02 13.68 -5.40
N LEU A 185 -4.96 12.89 -4.86
CA LEU A 185 -4.90 12.31 -3.51
C LEU A 185 -3.59 11.55 -3.26
N SER A 186 -2.90 11.08 -4.30
CA SER A 186 -1.63 10.37 -4.18
C SER A 186 -0.47 11.31 -3.83
N SER A 187 -0.45 12.54 -4.35
CA SER A 187 0.54 13.57 -4.01
C SER A 187 0.37 14.03 -2.57
N LEU A 188 -0.88 14.27 -2.16
CA LEU A 188 -1.25 14.61 -0.80
C LEU A 188 -0.84 13.51 0.19
N MET A 189 -1.14 12.25 -0.14
CA MET A 189 -0.73 11.10 0.67
C MET A 189 0.79 10.96 0.77
N ARG A 190 1.53 11.20 -0.32
CA ARG A 190 2.99 11.12 -0.34
C ARG A 190 3.62 12.20 0.53
N GLU A 191 3.07 13.41 0.52
CA GLU A 191 3.54 14.51 1.37
C GLU A 191 3.23 14.26 2.85
N MET A 192 2.00 13.80 3.17
CA MET A 192 1.66 13.37 4.54
C MET A 192 2.63 12.29 5.05
N LEU A 193 2.93 11.28 4.23
CA LEU A 193 3.90 10.24 4.59
C LEU A 193 5.31 10.80 4.81
N ASN A 194 5.78 11.73 3.98
CA ASN A 194 7.08 12.36 4.14
C ASN A 194 7.17 13.19 5.44
N GLY A 195 6.12 13.96 5.77
CA GLY A 195 6.03 14.74 7.01
C GLY A 195 6.01 13.87 8.27
N LEU A 196 5.46 12.66 8.15
CA LEU A 196 5.44 11.64 9.19
C LEU A 196 6.78 10.90 9.40
N GLY A 197 7.83 11.23 8.64
CA GLY A 197 9.13 10.57 8.77
C GLY A 197 9.18 9.17 8.14
N PHE A 198 8.21 8.81 7.28
CA PHE A 198 8.38 7.67 6.37
C PHE A 198 9.49 8.01 5.38
N HIS A 199 10.73 7.77 5.78
CA HIS A 199 11.81 7.64 4.82
C HIS A 199 11.50 6.36 4.03
N ASP A 200 11.38 6.49 2.70
CA ASP A 200 11.59 5.36 1.81
C ASP A 200 12.83 4.64 2.33
N GLY A 201 12.73 3.33 2.59
CA GLY A 201 13.75 2.51 3.25
C GLY A 201 15.00 2.33 2.38
N VAL A 202 15.57 3.43 1.93
CA VAL A 202 16.85 3.60 1.28
C VAL A 202 17.75 4.40 2.21
N ASP A 203 17.76 4.04 3.49
CA ASP A 203 18.97 4.15 4.29
C ASP A 203 19.97 3.14 3.72
N ASN A 204 20.55 3.52 2.58
CA ASN A 204 21.73 2.89 2.04
C ASN A 204 22.91 3.29 2.93
N GLU A 205 22.93 2.78 4.17
CA GLU A 205 24.11 2.66 4.99
C GLU A 205 25.05 1.61 4.37
N PHE A 206 25.47 1.84 3.12
CA PHE A 206 26.76 1.33 2.68
C PHE A 206 27.79 2.33 3.16
N GLY A 207 28.44 1.94 4.25
CA GLY A 207 29.62 2.61 4.77
C GLY A 207 30.59 2.94 3.65
N GLY A 208 31.17 4.13 3.75
CA GLY A 208 32.29 4.55 2.93
C GLY A 208 33.39 3.50 2.99
N GLY A 209 33.55 2.78 1.88
CA GLY A 209 34.78 2.09 1.54
C GLY A 209 35.62 3.06 0.75
N GLU A 210 36.77 3.42 1.33
CA GLU A 210 37.83 4.20 0.71
C GLU A 210 38.12 3.67 -0.71
N GLU A 211 38.06 4.56 -1.70
CA GLU A 211 38.53 4.29 -3.06
C GLU A 211 40.06 4.17 -3.01
N ASP A 212 40.56 2.97 -2.74
CA ASP A 212 41.97 2.63 -2.97
C ASP A 212 42.20 2.48 -4.47
N GLU A 213 42.82 3.52 -5.02
CA GLU A 213 43.47 3.62 -6.32
C GLU A 213 44.43 2.42 -6.49
N TRP A 214 44.06 1.44 -7.32
CA TRP A 214 44.94 0.34 -7.73
C TRP A 214 45.26 0.45 -9.23
N ASP A 215 46.48 0.92 -9.48
CA ASP A 215 47.16 0.91 -10.78
C ASP A 215 47.67 -0.51 -11.14
N GLY A 216 47.45 -0.89 -12.40
CA GLY A 216 48.46 -1.61 -13.20
C GLY A 216 48.64 -3.13 -13.02
N GLU A 217 48.36 -3.85 -14.12
CA GLU A 217 49.14 -4.96 -14.72
C GLU A 217 49.62 -6.12 -13.82
N ASP A 218 49.10 -7.34 -14.03
CA ASP A 218 49.85 -8.37 -14.78
C ASP A 218 49.06 -9.69 -14.99
N ALA A 219 49.51 -10.45 -15.99
CA ALA A 219 48.92 -11.63 -16.57
C ALA A 219 48.89 -12.90 -15.68
N GLY A 220 48.00 -13.84 -16.02
CA GLY A 220 48.08 -15.22 -15.53
C GLY A 220 46.95 -16.14 -15.99
N ALA A 221 47.12 -16.76 -17.16
CA ALA A 221 46.30 -17.86 -17.64
C ALA A 221 46.40 -19.10 -16.73
N VAL A 222 45.29 -19.78 -16.44
CA VAL A 222 45.26 -21.24 -16.23
C VAL A 222 43.95 -21.82 -16.76
N GLU A 223 44.09 -22.76 -17.69
CA GLU A 223 43.08 -23.65 -18.24
C GLU A 223 42.68 -24.78 -17.29
N GLY A 224 41.50 -25.36 -17.56
CA GLY A 224 41.12 -26.72 -17.16
C GLY A 224 40.14 -26.75 -15.98
N SER A 225 39.19 -27.67 -15.87
CA SER A 225 38.81 -28.84 -16.65
C SER A 225 37.44 -29.28 -16.12
N ALA A 226 36.69 -29.97 -16.96
CA ALA A 226 35.43 -30.65 -16.69
C ALA A 226 35.46 -31.60 -15.48
N ALA A 227 34.29 -31.81 -14.85
CA ALA A 227 33.75 -33.15 -14.57
C ALA A 227 32.30 -33.09 -14.10
N ALA A 228 31.46 -33.88 -14.77
CA ALA A 228 30.12 -34.28 -14.35
C ALA A 228 30.17 -35.21 -13.13
N VAL A 229 29.12 -35.20 -12.31
CA VAL A 229 28.74 -36.33 -11.46
C VAL A 229 27.23 -36.53 -11.56
N GLU A 230 26.88 -37.61 -12.26
CA GLU A 230 25.60 -38.31 -12.18
C GLU A 230 25.49 -39.11 -10.88
N GLY A 231 24.25 -39.40 -10.46
CA GLY A 231 23.89 -40.43 -9.49
C GLY A 231 23.15 -39.85 -8.28
N ARG A 232 21.98 -40.36 -7.86
CA ARG A 232 21.47 -41.72 -7.97
C ARG A 232 19.98 -41.72 -7.61
N ALA A 233 19.15 -42.29 -8.48
CA ALA A 233 17.80 -42.72 -8.13
C ALA A 233 17.89 -43.93 -7.20
N SER A 234 17.02 -43.98 -6.19
CA SER A 234 16.74 -45.21 -5.44
C SER A 234 15.24 -45.47 -5.47
N GLU A 235 14.89 -46.50 -6.23
CA GLU A 235 13.62 -47.23 -6.16
C GLU A 235 13.44 -47.85 -4.77
N GLY A 236 12.18 -47.90 -4.33
CA GLY A 236 11.74 -48.62 -3.15
C GLY A 236 10.25 -48.94 -3.30
N GLU A 237 9.97 -50.00 -4.04
CA GLU A 237 8.65 -50.65 -4.13
C GLU A 237 8.32 -51.50 -2.88
N GLY A 238 7.03 -51.65 -2.62
CA GLY A 238 6.42 -52.65 -1.74
C GLY A 238 5.55 -51.99 -0.67
N GLY A 239 4.21 -52.02 -0.69
CA GLY A 239 3.28 -53.02 -1.20
C GLY A 239 2.44 -53.51 0.00
N GLY A 240 1.13 -53.23 0.03
CA GLY A 240 0.23 -53.78 1.05
C GLY A 240 -1.07 -52.98 1.32
N ASP A 241 -2.07 -53.18 0.47
CA ASP A 241 -3.53 -53.05 0.74
C ASP A 241 -3.97 -54.24 1.66
N PRO A 242 -5.18 -54.37 2.26
CA PRO A 242 -6.38 -53.52 2.21
C PRO A 242 -7.22 -53.35 3.51
N ALA A 243 -8.14 -52.37 3.43
CA ALA A 243 -9.56 -52.43 3.84
C ALA A 243 -10.03 -52.66 5.31
N ARG A 244 -10.88 -51.70 5.72
CA ARG A 244 -12.22 -51.81 6.38
C ARG A 244 -12.31 -51.93 7.92
N PRO A 245 -13.49 -51.65 8.51
CA PRO A 245 -14.72 -51.05 7.94
C PRO A 245 -15.01 -49.62 8.44
#